data_AF-A0A9X3X7P6-F1
#
_entry.id   AF-A0A9X3X7P6-F1
#
_cell.length_a   1.000
_cell.length_b   1.000
_cell.length_c   1.000
_cell.angle_alpha   90.00
_cell.angle_beta   90.00
_cell.angle_gamma   90.00
#
_symmetry.space_group_name_H-M   'P 1'
#
loop_
_entity.id
_entity.type
_entity.pdbx_description
1 polymer ?
#
loop_
_entity_poly.entity_id
_entity_poly.type
_entity_poly.pdbx_seq_one_letter_code
_entity_poly.pdbx_strand_id
1 'polypeptide(L)'
;MRRRTLGVCGLVLLTALFWAGAARADILPEPERPTDWDEHPAPTPEVPLEDALARRLLPLLALGMAGGTALVAAQRGRALARAGRR
;
A
#
# COMPACT_ATOMS: atom_id res chain seq x y z
N MET A 1 -1.17 26.43 9.76
CA MET A 1 -2.25 25.49 9.39
C MET A 1 -2.11 24.91 7.98
N ARG A 2 -1.71 25.70 6.96
CA ARG A 2 -1.53 25.27 5.55
C ARG A 2 -0.79 23.94 5.29
N ARG A 3 0.28 23.62 6.03
CA ARG A 3 1.06 22.38 5.82
C ARG A 3 0.30 21.10 6.18
N ARG A 4 -0.59 21.16 7.17
CA ARG A 4 -1.43 20.00 7.54
C ARG A 4 -2.52 19.75 6.50
N THR A 5 -3.10 20.83 5.97
CA THR A 5 -4.11 20.76 4.91
C THR A 5 -3.56 20.12 3.64
N LEU A 6 -2.35 20.51 3.21
CA LEU A 6 -1.68 19.90 2.05
C LEU A 6 -1.39 18.41 2.24
N GLY A 7 -0.99 17.99 3.44
CA GLY A 7 -0.77 16.57 3.76
C GLY A 7 -2.05 15.73 3.68
N VAL A 8 -3.17 16.25 4.20
CA VAL A 8 -4.48 15.58 4.12
C VAL A 8 -4.98 15.53 2.68
N CYS A 9 -4.88 16.64 1.93
CA CYS A 9 -5.26 16.65 0.51
C CYS A 9 -4.43 15.66 -0.31
N GLY A 10 -3.12 15.58 -0.09
CA GLY A 10 -2.24 14.63 -0.77
C GLY A 10 -2.57 13.17 -0.43
N LEU A 11 -2.89 12.88 0.83
CA LEU A 11 -3.30 11.53 1.25
C LEU A 11 -4.63 11.14 0.59
N VAL A 12 -5.63 12.04 0.59
CA VAL A 12 -6.93 11.80 -0.06
C VAL A 12 -6.77 11.55 -1.56
N LEU A 13 -5.93 12.32 -2.25
CA LEU A 13 -5.62 12.13 -3.67
C LEU A 13 -4.99 10.76 -3.94
N LEU A 14 -4.01 10.35 -3.13
CA LEU A 14 -3.38 9.03 -3.25
C LEU A 14 -4.38 7.89 -3.03
N THR A 15 -5.22 8.00 -2.00
CA THR A 15 -6.27 7.02 -1.72
C THR A 15 -7.30 6.95 -2.86
N ALA A 16 -7.73 8.08 -3.40
CA ALA A 16 -8.67 8.13 -4.52
C ALA A 16 -8.10 7.49 -5.79
N LEU A 17 -6.83 7.72 -6.11
CA LEU A 17 -6.16 7.10 -7.26
C LEU A 17 -6.03 5.58 -7.10
N PHE A 18 -5.73 5.11 -5.89
CA PHE A 18 -5.66 3.67 -5.60
C PHE A 18 -7.02 2.99 -5.79
N TRP A 19 -8.09 3.59 -5.27
CA TRP A 19 -9.46 3.10 -5.45
C TRP A 19 -9.95 3.19 -6.91
N ALA A 20 -9.56 4.23 -7.66
CA ALA A 20 -9.88 4.32 -9.08
C ALA A 20 -9.22 3.19 -9.91
N GLY A 21 -8.03 2.74 -9.52
CA GLY A 21 -7.38 1.57 -10.11
C GLY A 21 -8.12 0.26 -9.78
N ALA A 22 -8.52 0.09 -8.51
CA ALA A 22 -9.29 -1.08 -8.07
C ALA A 22 -10.67 -1.16 -8.74
N ALA A 23 -11.42 -0.05 -8.79
CA ALA A 23 -12.73 0.00 -9.45
C ALA A 23 -12.65 -0.27 -10.96
N ARG A 24 -11.53 0.07 -11.61
CA ARG A 24 -11.30 -0.30 -13.01
C ARG A 24 -11.05 -1.79 -13.21
N ALA A 25 -10.50 -2.48 -12.21
CA ALA A 25 -10.32 -3.93 -12.27
C ALA A 25 -11.67 -4.66 -12.27
N ASP A 26 -12.68 -4.15 -11.54
CA ASP A 26 -14.04 -4.72 -11.51
C ASP A 26 -14.84 -4.50 -12.80
N ILE A 27 -14.48 -3.51 -13.62
CA ILE A 27 -15.19 -3.17 -14.87
C ILE A 27 -14.60 -3.90 -16.08
N LEU A 28 -13.39 -4.47 -15.94
CA LEU A 28 -12.79 -5.26 -17.00
C LEU A 28 -13.58 -6.56 -17.18
N PRO A 29 -14.06 -6.86 -18.39
CA PRO A 29 -14.66 -8.16 -18.66
C PRO A 29 -13.64 -9.25 -18.29
N GLU A 30 -14.13 -10.35 -17.74
CA GLU A 30 -13.29 -11.52 -17.49
C GLU A 30 -12.56 -11.89 -18.79
N PRO A 31 -11.23 -12.11 -18.73
CA PRO A 31 -10.49 -12.48 -19.93
C PRO A 31 -11.06 -13.78 -20.48
N GLU A 32 -11.33 -13.82 -21.79
CA GLU A 32 -11.77 -15.04 -22.46
C GLU A 32 -10.73 -16.15 -22.21
N ARG A 33 -11.22 -17.30 -21.74
CA ARG A 33 -10.37 -18.47 -21.49
C ARG A 33 -9.83 -18.98 -22.83
N PRO A 34 -8.50 -19.06 -23.00
CA PRO A 34 -7.90 -19.63 -24.20
C PRO A 34 -8.35 -21.09 -24.42
N THR A 35 -8.54 -21.49 -25.68
CA THR A 35 -9.00 -22.85 -26.05
C THR A 35 -8.00 -23.94 -25.64
N ASP A 36 -6.72 -23.57 -25.52
CA ASP A 36 -5.58 -24.40 -25.14
C ASP A 36 -5.28 -24.41 -23.64
N TRP A 37 -6.12 -23.75 -22.82
CA TRP A 37 -5.93 -23.65 -21.38
C TRP A 37 -5.86 -25.01 -20.67
N ASP A 38 -6.56 -26.02 -21.21
CA ASP A 38 -6.56 -27.39 -20.68
C ASP A 38 -5.40 -28.23 -21.23
N GLU A 39 -4.80 -27.83 -22.35
CA GLU A 39 -3.64 -28.50 -22.96
C GLU A 39 -2.32 -28.08 -22.27
N HIS A 40 -2.29 -26.88 -21.70
CA HIS A 40 -1.17 -26.35 -20.93
C HIS A 40 -1.53 -26.23 -19.45
N PRO A 41 -1.35 -27.31 -18.65
CA PRO A 41 -1.54 -27.21 -17.21
C PRO A 41 -0.65 -26.09 -16.67
N ALA A 42 -1.23 -25.23 -15.83
CA ALA A 42 -0.50 -24.12 -15.23
C ALA A 42 0.81 -24.67 -14.60
N PRO A 43 1.96 -24.04 -14.89
CA PRO A 43 3.22 -24.51 -14.33
C PRO A 43 3.09 -24.52 -12.81
N THR A 44 3.35 -25.68 -12.19
CA THR A 44 3.36 -25.77 -10.74
C THR A 44 4.36 -24.77 -10.21
N PRO A 45 3.94 -23.80 -9.39
CA PRO A 45 4.84 -22.78 -8.90
C PRO A 45 5.91 -23.45 -8.04
N GLU A 46 7.18 -23.14 -8.30
CA GLU A 46 8.32 -23.66 -7.53
C GLU A 46 8.29 -23.23 -6.06
N VAL A 47 7.59 -22.14 -5.78
CA VAL A 47 7.45 -21.52 -4.46
C VAL A 47 5.97 -21.41 -4.12
N PRO A 48 5.56 -21.80 -2.90
CA PRO A 48 4.19 -21.57 -2.43
C PRO A 48 3.78 -20.11 -2.65
N LEU A 49 2.56 -19.91 -3.16
CA LEU A 49 2.04 -18.57 -3.44
C LEU A 49 2.12 -17.65 -2.21
N GLU A 50 1.89 -18.24 -1.03
CA GLU A 50 1.96 -17.61 0.28
C GLU A 50 3.36 -17.02 0.56
N ASP A 51 4.42 -17.76 0.24
CA ASP A 51 5.80 -17.33 0.45
C ASP A 51 6.21 -16.22 -0.53
N ALA A 52 5.77 -16.33 -1.79
CA ALA A 52 6.01 -15.30 -2.80
C ALA A 52 5.29 -13.99 -2.44
N LEU A 53 4.06 -14.10 -1.94
CA LEU A 53 3.26 -12.97 -1.48
C LEU A 53 3.88 -12.34 -0.23
N ALA A 54 4.28 -13.16 0.75
CA ALA A 54 4.94 -12.70 1.96
C ALA A 54 6.24 -11.94 1.65
N ARG A 55 7.08 -12.46 0.74
CA ARG A 55 8.30 -11.75 0.30
C ARG A 55 8.04 -10.37 -0.30
N ARG A 56 6.89 -10.18 -0.97
CA ARG A 56 6.53 -8.88 -1.57
C ARG A 56 5.84 -7.94 -0.57
N LEU A 57 4.98 -8.47 0.30
CA LEU A 57 4.16 -7.66 1.21
C LEU A 57 4.87 -7.31 2.51
N LEU A 58 5.73 -8.18 3.05
CA LEU A 58 6.46 -7.94 4.31
C LEU A 58 7.31 -6.65 4.27
N PRO A 59 8.08 -6.36 3.20
CA PRO A 59 8.83 -5.11 3.12
C PRO A 59 7.93 -3.87 3.12
N LEU A 60 6.78 -3.93 2.44
CA LEU A 60 5.81 -2.82 2.39
C LEU A 60 5.18 -2.56 3.76
N LEU A 61 4.82 -3.63 4.48
CA LEU A 61 4.32 -3.56 5.85
C LEU A 61 5.38 -2.98 6.81
N ALA A 62 6.62 -3.44 6.71
CA ALA A 62 7.72 -2.93 7.52
C ALA A 62 7.97 -1.44 7.26
N LEU A 63 7.92 -1.00 6.00
CA LEU A 63 8.09 0.40 5.63
C LEU A 63 6.93 1.28 6.14
N GLY A 64 5.70 0.78 6.08
CA GLY A 64 4.54 1.44 6.69
C GLY A 64 4.67 1.61 8.20
N MET A 65 5.08 0.55 8.90
CA MET A 65 5.33 0.55 10.34
C MET A 65 6.46 1.52 10.74
N ALA A 66 7.58 1.50 10.00
CA ALA A 66 8.69 2.41 10.22
C ALA A 66 8.32 3.88 9.98
N GLY A 67 7.54 4.15 8.92
CA GLY A 67 7.01 5.49 8.65
C GLY A 67 6.08 5.99 9.76
N GLY A 68 5.18 5.13 10.25
CA GLY A 68 4.27 5.45 11.35
C GLY A 68 5.00 5.76 12.65
N THR A 69 5.97 4.93 13.03
CA THR A 69 6.76 5.13 14.25
C THR A 69 7.61 6.41 14.18
N ALA A 70 8.25 6.69 13.05
CA ALA A 70 8.99 7.94 12.83
C ALA A 70 8.10 9.18 12.95
N LEU A 71 6.87 9.11 12.43
CA LEU A 71 5.92 10.21 12.48
C LEU A 71 5.42 10.48 13.91
N VAL A 72 5.14 9.42 14.68
CA VAL A 72 4.79 9.51 16.11
C VAL A 72 5.95 10.08 16.93
N ALA A 73 7.17 9.61 16.70
CA ALA A 73 8.37 10.12 17.36
C ALA A 73 8.59 11.62 17.07
N ALA A 74 8.44 12.04 15.81
CA ALA A 74 8.55 13.44 15.42
C ALA A 74 7.45 14.33 16.04
N GLN A 75 6.23 13.81 16.22
CA GLN A 75 5.16 14.53 16.91
C GLN A 75 5.46 14.71 18.41
N ARG A 76 5.95 13.65 19.08
CA ARG A 76 6.36 13.70 20.48
C ARG A 76 7.53 14.65 20.71
N GLY A 77 8.56 14.61 19.86
CA GLY A 77 9.69 15.55 19.94
C GLY A 77 9.26 17.01 19.79
N ARG A 78 8.32 17.30 18.89
CA ARG A 78 7.75 18.65 18.75
C ARG A 78 6.89 19.09 19.93
N ALA A 79 6.21 18.17 20.60
CA ALA A 79 5.44 18.47 21.81
C ALA A 79 6.36 18.83 22.97
N LEU A 80 7.41 18.03 23.20
CA LEU A 80 8.43 18.27 24.24
C LEU A 80 9.19 19.59 23.99
N ALA A 81 9.62 19.85 22.75
CA ALA A 81 10.31 21.10 22.37
C ALA A 81 9.40 22.35 22.44
N ARG A 82 8.09 22.20 22.60
CA ARG A 82 7.17 23.32 22.88
C ARG A 82 6.92 23.49 24.37
N ALA A 83 6.92 22.39 25.13
CA ALA A 83 6.78 22.42 26.58
C ALA A 83 7.99 23.09 27.25
N GLY A 84 9.22 22.83 26.80
CA GLY A 84 10.43 23.46 27.35
C GLY A 84 10.68 24.92 26.91
N ARG A 85 9.75 25.54 26.17
CA ARG A 85 9.81 26.96 25.76
C ARG A 85 8.81 27.85 26.51
N ARG A 86 8.09 27.30 27.47
CA ARG A 86 7.26 28.02 28.45
C ARG A 86 7.96 27.96 29.80
#